data_AF-A0A3D2FA27-F1
#
_entry.id   AF-A0A3D2FA27-F1
#
_cell.length_a   1.000
_cell.length_b   1.000
_cell.length_c   1.000
_cell.angle_alpha   90.00
_cell.angle_beta   90.00
_cell.angle_gamma   90.00
#
_symmetry.space_group_name_H-M   'P 1'
#
loop_
_entity.id
_entity.type
_entity.pdbx_description
1 polymer ?
#
loop_
_entity_poly.entity_id
_entity_poly.type
_entity_poly.pdbx_seq_one_letter_code
_entity_poly.pdbx_strand_id
1 'polypeptide(L)'
;MNVSFRLNGKDVELSNVSATTTLLDWLRIDQNLHGTKEGCNEGDCGACSVIVTDETGAKALNACILFLPQLDGKAIRTVEGISAPDGTPHPVQTEMINHHGSQCGFCTPGFIV
;
A
#
# COMPACT_ATOMS: atom_id res chain seq x y z
N MET A 1 -8.83 17.44 -8.23
CA MET A 1 -10.00 16.99 -7.43
C MET A 1 -9.60 16.97 -5.96
N ASN A 2 -10.56 17.00 -5.04
CA ASN A 2 -10.28 16.79 -3.61
C ASN A 2 -10.60 15.33 -3.27
N VAL A 3 -9.77 14.70 -2.44
CA VAL A 3 -9.91 13.30 -2.04
C VAL A 3 -9.61 13.20 -0.55
N SER A 4 -10.46 12.49 0.20
CA SER A 4 -10.26 12.17 1.61
C SER A 4 -10.27 10.65 1.82
N PHE A 5 -9.27 10.11 2.50
CA PHE A 5 -9.14 8.68 2.78
C PHE A 5 -8.29 8.44 4.02
N ARG A 6 -8.14 7.18 4.44
CA ARG A 6 -7.29 6.80 5.58
C ARG A 6 -6.08 6.00 5.12
N LEU A 7 -4.88 6.41 5.49
CA LEU A 7 -3.63 5.69 5.21
C LEU A 7 -3.00 5.18 6.51
N ASN A 8 -2.84 3.87 6.65
CA ASN A 8 -2.19 3.24 7.81
C ASN A 8 -2.77 3.72 9.15
N GLY A 9 -4.08 3.99 9.17
CA GLY A 9 -4.78 4.47 10.36
C GLY A 9 -4.75 5.98 10.58
N LYS A 10 -4.21 6.78 9.65
CA LYS A 10 -4.21 8.25 9.70
C LYS A 10 -5.08 8.83 8.60
N ASP A 11 -5.84 9.87 8.92
CA ASP A 11 -6.68 10.54 7.92
C ASP A 11 -5.81 11.38 6.99
N VAL A 12 -6.14 11.37 5.71
CA VAL A 12 -5.44 12.06 4.62
C VAL A 12 -6.46 12.87 3.84
N GLU A 13 -6.20 14.17 3.70
CA GLU A 13 -6.98 15.08 2.86
C GLU A 13 -6.06 15.70 1.81
N LEU A 14 -6.39 15.47 0.53
CA LEU A 14 -5.62 16.00 -0.59
C LEU A 14 -6.48 16.94 -1.42
N SER A 15 -5.88 18.08 -1.80
CA SER A 15 -6.48 19.10 -2.65
C SER A 15 -5.80 19.10 -4.01
N ASN A 16 -6.53 19.45 -5.08
CA ASN A 16 -5.97 19.60 -6.44
C ASN A 16 -5.24 18.36 -6.99
N VAL A 17 -5.70 17.16 -6.61
CA VAL A 17 -5.14 15.89 -7.10
C VAL A 17 -5.39 15.72 -8.60
N SER A 18 -4.37 15.31 -9.35
CA SER A 18 -4.48 14.96 -10.77
C SER A 18 -5.30 13.68 -10.95
N ALA A 19 -6.05 13.60 -12.05
CA ALA A 19 -6.85 12.42 -12.38
C ALA A 19 -6.01 11.15 -12.60
N THR A 20 -4.73 11.31 -12.91
CA THR A 20 -3.82 10.21 -13.29
C THR A 20 -2.73 9.93 -12.26
N THR A 21 -2.71 10.62 -11.12
CA THR A 21 -1.72 10.31 -10.07
C THR A 21 -2.03 8.93 -9.49
N THR A 22 -1.08 8.01 -9.65
CA THR A 22 -1.18 6.66 -9.10
C THR A 22 -0.95 6.71 -7.58
N LEU A 23 -1.57 5.77 -6.85
CA LEU A 23 -1.31 5.59 -5.43
C LEU A 23 0.15 5.24 -5.19
N LEU A 24 0.76 4.42 -6.06
CA LEU A 24 2.15 4.02 -5.93
C LEU A 24 3.11 5.21 -5.96
N ASP A 25 2.96 6.09 -6.94
CA ASP A 25 3.80 7.28 -7.06
C ASP A 25 3.62 8.19 -5.84
N TRP A 26 2.37 8.45 -5.46
CA TRP A 26 2.09 9.29 -4.30
C TRP A 26 2.67 8.73 -2.99
N LEU A 27 2.54 7.41 -2.75
CA LEU A 27 3.13 6.77 -1.58
C LEU A 27 4.65 6.93 -1.56
N ARG A 28 5.30 6.67 -2.68
CA ARG A 28 6.77 6.60 -2.75
C ARG A 28 7.41 7.98 -2.81
N ILE A 29 6.90 8.86 -3.66
CA ILE A 29 7.50 10.15 -3.98
C ILE A 29 7.06 11.20 -2.97
N ASP A 30 5.75 11.29 -2.70
CA ASP A 30 5.21 12.38 -1.89
C ASP A 30 5.19 12.03 -0.40
N GLN A 31 4.91 10.77 -0.05
CA GLN A 31 4.83 10.33 1.35
C GLN A 31 6.10 9.66 1.88
N ASN A 32 7.11 9.42 1.04
CA ASN A 32 8.33 8.69 1.40
C ASN A 32 8.08 7.29 2.01
N LEU A 33 6.96 6.65 1.67
CA LEU A 33 6.61 5.29 2.05
C LEU A 33 7.11 4.32 0.99
N HIS A 34 8.39 3.97 1.12
CA HIS A 34 9.10 3.21 0.09
C HIS A 34 8.87 1.70 0.17
N GLY A 35 8.13 1.17 1.13
CA GLY A 35 7.87 -0.25 1.32
C GLY A 35 7.11 -0.88 0.15
N THR A 36 6.10 -0.19 -0.36
CA THR A 36 5.38 -0.58 -1.60
C THR A 36 6.28 -0.34 -2.81
N LYS A 37 6.45 -1.34 -3.69
CA LYS A 37 7.49 -1.31 -4.74
C LYS A 37 6.90 -1.24 -6.14
N GLU A 38 7.57 -0.51 -7.02
CA GLU A 38 7.33 -0.60 -8.46
C GLU A 38 8.14 -1.77 -9.04
N GLY A 39 7.44 -2.73 -9.67
CA GLY A 39 8.08 -3.85 -10.36
C GLY A 39 7.83 -3.81 -11.87
N CYS A 40 6.59 -4.03 -12.29
CA CYS A 40 6.17 -4.00 -13.70
C CYS A 40 5.44 -2.72 -14.12
N ASN A 41 4.79 -2.03 -13.17
CA ASN A 41 3.95 -0.85 -13.41
C ASN A 41 2.73 -1.09 -14.35
N GLU A 42 2.26 -2.33 -14.46
CA GLU A 42 1.12 -2.69 -15.32
C GLU A 42 0.09 -3.61 -14.64
N GLY A 43 0.29 -3.93 -13.34
CA GLY A 43 -0.66 -4.70 -12.54
C GLY A 43 -0.39 -6.20 -12.46
N ASP A 44 0.66 -6.69 -13.13
CA ASP A 44 0.90 -8.13 -13.26
C ASP A 44 1.68 -8.75 -12.10
N CYS A 45 2.68 -8.05 -11.55
CA CYS A 45 3.65 -8.67 -10.63
C CYS A 45 3.28 -8.65 -9.14
N GLY A 46 2.32 -7.80 -8.71
CA GLY A 46 1.93 -7.68 -7.30
C GLY A 46 2.96 -7.07 -6.36
N ALA A 47 4.13 -6.62 -6.82
CA ALA A 47 5.13 -5.98 -5.94
C ALA A 47 4.64 -4.66 -5.31
N CYS A 48 3.61 -4.06 -5.91
CA CYS A 48 2.96 -2.84 -5.46
C CYS A 48 1.63 -3.09 -4.72
N SER A 49 1.36 -4.33 -4.29
CA SER A 49 0.14 -4.65 -3.55
C SER A 49 -0.02 -3.77 -2.32
N VAL A 50 -1.27 -3.39 -2.05
CA VAL A 50 -1.75 -2.75 -0.82
C VAL A 50 -3.13 -3.31 -0.48
N ILE A 51 -3.54 -3.26 0.79
CA ILE A 51 -4.91 -3.59 1.17
C ILE A 51 -5.75 -2.32 1.08
N VAL A 52 -6.85 -2.40 0.34
CA VAL A 52 -7.89 -1.37 0.30
C VAL A 52 -9.15 -1.92 0.95
N THR A 53 -9.68 -1.19 1.91
CA THR A 53 -10.94 -1.51 2.61
C THR A 53 -11.97 -0.44 2.29
N ASP A 54 -13.14 -0.89 1.85
CA ASP A 54 -14.34 -0.09 1.62
C ASP A 54 -15.57 -0.78 2.22
N GLU A 55 -16.77 -0.30 1.94
CA GLU A 55 -18.03 -0.87 2.42
C GLU A 55 -18.26 -2.34 2.01
N THR A 56 -17.56 -2.82 0.98
CA THR A 56 -17.64 -4.20 0.49
C THR A 56 -16.63 -5.14 1.16
N GLY A 57 -15.71 -4.59 1.97
CA GLY A 57 -14.67 -5.33 2.68
C GLY A 57 -13.26 -5.00 2.21
N ALA A 58 -12.29 -5.80 2.66
CA ALA A 58 -10.87 -5.63 2.36
C ALA A 58 -10.45 -6.46 1.13
N LYS A 59 -9.67 -5.85 0.23
CA LYS A 59 -9.12 -6.48 -0.99
C LYS A 59 -7.67 -6.04 -1.20
N ALA A 60 -6.83 -6.96 -1.66
CA ALA A 60 -5.50 -6.62 -2.18
C ALA A 60 -5.65 -6.01 -3.58
N LEU A 61 -5.06 -4.83 -3.80
CA LEU A 61 -5.07 -4.12 -5.09
C LEU A 61 -3.67 -3.63 -5.43
N ASN A 62 -3.39 -3.52 -6.73
CA ASN A 62 -2.13 -3.02 -7.25
C ASN A 62 -2.09 -1.48 -7.21
N ALA A 63 -1.20 -0.90 -6.39
CA ALA A 63 -1.09 0.56 -6.26
C ALA A 63 -0.65 1.27 -7.55
N CYS A 64 0.05 0.57 -8.47
CA CYS A 64 0.56 1.17 -9.71
C CYS A 64 -0.53 1.54 -10.72
N ILE A 65 -1.69 0.88 -10.65
CA ILE A 65 -2.84 1.13 -11.55
C ILE A 65 -4.06 1.66 -10.80
N LEU A 66 -3.89 2.05 -9.54
CA LEU A 66 -4.92 2.63 -8.71
C LEU A 66 -4.72 4.14 -8.63
N PHE A 67 -5.64 4.93 -9.15
CA PHE A 67 -5.54 6.39 -9.09
C PHE A 67 -6.07 6.93 -7.77
N LEU A 68 -5.42 7.96 -7.22
CA LEU A 68 -5.84 8.59 -5.97
C LEU A 68 -7.32 8.99 -5.93
N PRO A 69 -7.95 9.52 -7.00
CA PRO A 69 -9.38 9.84 -6.98
C PRO A 69 -10.31 8.64 -6.72
N GLN A 70 -9.85 7.41 -6.94
CA GLN A 70 -10.65 6.19 -6.69
C GLN A 70 -10.65 5.78 -5.21
N LEU A 71 -9.89 6.48 -4.36
CA LEU A 71 -9.67 6.17 -2.96
C LEU A 71 -10.55 6.98 -2.00
N ASP A 72 -11.35 7.92 -2.51
CA ASP A 72 -12.21 8.74 -1.68
C ASP A 72 -13.11 7.88 -0.78
N GLY A 73 -13.11 8.16 0.51
CA GLY A 73 -13.84 7.41 1.54
C GLY A 73 -13.25 6.05 1.94
N LYS A 74 -12.12 5.62 1.38
CA LYS A 74 -11.54 4.28 1.62
C LYS A 74 -10.43 4.29 2.67
N ALA A 75 -10.05 3.10 3.13
CA ALA A 75 -8.88 2.89 3.98
C ALA A 75 -7.83 2.05 3.26
N ILE A 76 -6.58 2.52 3.28
CA ILE A 76 -5.41 1.91 2.65
C ILE A 76 -4.46 1.45 3.75
N ARG A 77 -3.96 0.22 3.61
CA ARG A 77 -2.90 -0.34 4.46
C ARG A 77 -1.74 -0.76 3.57
N THR A 78 -0.56 -0.23 3.87
CA THR A 78 0.72 -0.62 3.24
C THR A 78 1.51 -1.54 4.16
N VAL A 79 2.64 -2.08 3.68
CA VAL A 79 3.52 -2.95 4.48
C VAL A 79 4.05 -2.26 5.75
N GLU A 80 4.25 -0.95 5.72
CA GLU A 80 4.67 -0.17 6.91
C GLU A 80 3.56 -0.08 7.95
N GLY A 81 2.30 -0.20 7.52
CA GLY A 81 1.14 -0.01 8.37
C GLY A 81 0.70 -1.27 9.11
N ILE A 82 1.19 -2.46 8.77
CA ILE A 82 0.68 -3.70 9.39
C ILE A 82 1.36 -4.05 10.71
N SER A 83 2.53 -3.48 10.98
CA SER A 83 3.20 -3.63 12.27
C SER A 83 2.39 -2.93 13.37
N ALA A 84 2.49 -3.44 14.59
CA ALA A 84 1.85 -2.82 15.74
C ALA A 84 2.44 -1.43 16.03
N PRO A 85 1.72 -0.54 16.73
CA PRO A 85 2.21 0.81 17.04
C PRO A 85 3.54 0.86 17.81
N ASP A 86 3.87 -0.21 18.55
CA ASP A 86 5.13 -0.36 19.28
C ASP A 86 6.29 -0.89 18.42
N GLY A 87 6.04 -1.12 17.12
CA GLY A 87 7.00 -1.68 16.18
C GLY A 87 7.03 -3.21 16.15
N THR A 88 6.19 -3.90 16.92
CA THR A 88 6.11 -5.37 16.87
C THR A 88 5.68 -5.82 15.46
N PRO A 89 6.43 -6.72 14.80
CA PRO A 89 6.07 -7.21 13.48
C PRO A 89 4.72 -7.96 13.50
N HIS A 90 3.94 -7.80 12.44
CA HIS A 90 2.76 -8.64 12.23
C HIS A 90 3.18 -10.11 12.07
N PRO A 91 2.38 -11.10 12.53
CA PRO A 91 2.72 -12.52 12.35
C PRO A 91 3.12 -12.90 10.92
N VAL A 92 2.47 -12.35 9.90
CA VAL A 92 2.86 -12.57 8.48
C VAL A 92 4.30 -12.10 8.18
N GLN A 93 4.74 -10.97 8.73
CA GLN A 93 6.13 -10.49 8.58
C GLN A 93 7.09 -11.46 9.27
N THR A 94 6.75 -11.91 10.49
CA THR A 94 7.53 -12.87 11.28
C THR A 94 7.68 -14.21 10.55
N GLU A 95 6.59 -14.75 10.01
CA GLU A 95 6.63 -16.04 9.31
C GLU A 95 7.41 -15.98 7.99
N MET A 96 7.34 -14.87 7.25
CA MET A 96 8.20 -14.65 6.07
C MET A 96 9.69 -14.71 6.42
N ILE A 97 10.08 -14.24 7.61
CA ILE A 97 11.46 -14.31 8.10
C ILE A 97 11.81 -15.73 8.54
N ASN A 98 10.99 -16.32 9.42
CA ASN A 98 11.24 -17.63 10.03
C ASN A 98 11.34 -18.76 8.99
N HIS A 99 10.56 -18.66 7.92
CA HIS A 99 10.53 -19.67 6.86
C HIS A 99 11.39 -19.33 5.65
N HIS A 100 12.28 -18.34 5.76
CA HIS A 100 13.18 -17.91 4.67
C HIS A 100 12.42 -17.57 3.37
N GLY A 101 11.22 -16.99 3.50
CA GLY A 101 10.35 -16.61 2.39
C GLY A 101 10.84 -15.40 1.59
N SER A 102 11.99 -14.81 1.97
CA SER A 102 12.56 -13.62 1.37
C SER A 102 14.05 -13.80 1.07
N GLN A 103 14.45 -13.58 -0.18
CA GLN A 103 15.85 -13.54 -0.60
C GLN A 103 16.30 -12.10 -0.90
N CYS A 104 16.09 -11.61 -2.13
CA CYS A 104 16.42 -10.22 -2.49
C CYS A 104 15.55 -9.18 -1.77
N GLY A 105 14.39 -9.60 -1.25
CA GLY A 105 13.48 -8.76 -0.47
C GLY A 105 12.56 -7.84 -1.28
N PHE A 106 12.71 -7.77 -2.61
CA PHE A 106 11.99 -6.78 -3.40
C PHE A 106 10.48 -7.06 -3.51
N CYS A 107 10.09 -8.32 -3.70
CA CYS A 107 8.67 -8.72 -3.78
C CYS A 107 8.04 -8.95 -2.41
N THR A 108 8.85 -9.05 -1.35
CA THR A 108 8.40 -9.41 0.01
C THR A 108 7.30 -8.49 0.54
N PRO A 109 7.35 -7.15 0.37
CA PRO A 109 6.25 -6.28 0.76
C PRO A 109 4.91 -6.64 0.12
N GLY A 110 4.92 -6.99 -1.17
CA GLY A 110 3.70 -7.33 -1.91
C GLY A 110 3.09 -8.68 -1.51
N PHE A 111 3.91 -9.62 -1.01
CA PHE A 111 3.41 -10.88 -0.43
C PHE A 111 2.83 -10.73 0.97
N ILE A 112 3.27 -9.71 1.70
CA ILE A 112 2.92 -9.50 3.11
C ILE A 112 1.53 -8.86 3.27
N VAL A 113 1.08 -8.12 2.26
CA VAL A 113 -0.17 -7.34 2.26
C VAL A 113 -1.23 -7.93 1.35
#